data_AF-A0A5J9TUS0-F1
#
_entry.id   AF-A0A5J9TUS0-F1
#
_cell.length_a   1.000
_cell.length_b   1.000
_cell.length_c   1.000
_cell.angle_alpha   90.00
_cell.angle_beta   90.00
_cell.angle_gamma   90.00
#
_symmetry.space_group_name_H-M   'P 1'
#
loop_
_entity.id
_entity.type
_entity.pdbx_description
1 polymer ?
#
loop_
_entity_poly.entity_id
_entity_poly.type
_entity_poly.pdbx_seq_one_letter_code
_entity_poly.pdbx_strand_id
1 'polypeptide(L)'
;MAPMLAFCNAYGVGLTDWSLASTYGKLAIFVFGAWAGKSHSGVLVGLAACGIMMSIVSTAADLMQDFKTGYMTLASPRSMFVSQVIGTAMGCVIGPCVFWLFYKAFPGVGVAGNAYPAPYALIYRNMAILGVDGFSKLPRYCLVLCCVFFVGAIAVNVVRDVAPRKVARFIPVPMAMAIPFYIGSYFAIDMFLGSVILFVWERVNKPQADAFGYAVASGLICGDGVWTLPQAVLSLLNVKPPICMKFLSRADNYNVDALFHRSLKDVQ
;
A
#
# COMPACT_ATOMS: atom_id res chain seq x y z
N MET A 1 9.55 -18.16 -9.65
CA MET A 1 8.68 -16.96 -9.57
C MET A 1 9.14 -15.98 -8.49
N ALA A 2 9.32 -16.40 -7.23
CA ALA A 2 9.59 -15.47 -6.13
C ALA A 2 10.84 -14.57 -6.30
N PRO A 3 12.03 -15.06 -6.71
CA PRO A 3 13.20 -14.18 -6.89
C PRO A 3 13.02 -13.13 -7.99
N MET A 4 12.33 -13.49 -9.08
CA MET A 4 12.03 -12.57 -10.17
C MET A 4 11.08 -11.46 -9.72
N LEU A 5 9.99 -11.82 -9.02
CA LEU A 5 9.04 -10.82 -8.50
C LEU A 5 9.67 -9.95 -7.41
N ALA A 6 10.53 -10.53 -6.57
CA ALA A 6 11.30 -9.79 -5.57
C ALA A 6 12.24 -8.76 -6.23
N PHE A 7 12.94 -9.15 -7.29
CA PHE A 7 13.78 -8.23 -8.06
C PHE A 7 12.95 -7.10 -8.71
N CYS A 8 11.85 -7.45 -9.39
CA CYS A 8 10.97 -6.45 -10.01
C CYS A 8 10.37 -5.48 -8.98
N ASN A 9 9.95 -5.97 -7.81
CA ASN A 9 9.45 -5.12 -6.75
C ASN A 9 10.53 -4.21 -6.18
N ALA A 10 11.70 -4.76 -5.86
CA ALA A 10 12.78 -3.98 -5.27
C ALA A 10 13.30 -2.91 -6.25
N TYR A 11 13.34 -3.22 -7.56
CA TYR A 11 13.59 -2.22 -8.59
C TYR A 11 12.50 -1.13 -8.65
N GLY A 12 11.22 -1.54 -8.60
CA GLY A 12 10.09 -0.61 -8.54
C GLY A 12 10.17 0.32 -7.34
N VAL A 13 10.42 -0.25 -6.15
CA VAL A 13 10.65 0.47 -4.90
C VAL A 13 11.83 1.43 -5.04
N GLY A 14 12.93 1.00 -5.65
CA GLY A 14 14.08 1.87 -5.89
C GLY A 14 13.76 3.10 -6.77
N LEU A 15 12.76 3.00 -7.66
CA LEU A 15 12.33 4.09 -8.54
C LEU A 15 11.22 4.95 -7.94
N THR A 16 10.28 4.37 -7.19
CA THR A 16 9.06 5.05 -6.73
C THR A 16 8.96 5.20 -5.23
N ASP A 17 9.92 4.66 -4.49
CA ASP A 17 9.91 4.52 -3.03
C ASP A 17 8.68 3.78 -2.49
N TRP A 18 8.14 2.84 -3.29
CA TRP A 18 6.89 2.16 -2.97
C TRP A 18 6.91 0.66 -3.26
N SER A 19 6.52 -0.14 -2.27
CA SER A 19 6.43 -1.60 -2.38
C SER A 19 5.04 -2.05 -2.83
N LEU A 20 5.01 -2.83 -3.90
CA LEU A 20 3.80 -3.44 -4.47
C LEU A 20 3.65 -4.91 -4.03
N ALA A 21 4.21 -5.28 -2.88
CA ALA A 21 4.20 -6.65 -2.37
C ALA A 21 2.80 -7.27 -2.33
N SER A 22 1.78 -6.50 -1.96
CA SER A 22 0.37 -6.94 -1.96
C SER A 22 -0.14 -7.33 -3.35
N THR A 23 0.26 -6.62 -4.40
CA THR A 23 -0.09 -6.92 -5.80
C THR A 23 0.61 -8.18 -6.28
N TYR A 24 1.92 -8.33 -5.99
CA TYR A 24 2.66 -9.56 -6.31
C TYR A 24 2.13 -10.78 -5.56
N GLY A 25 1.67 -10.60 -4.30
CA GLY A 25 0.97 -11.62 -3.55
C GLY A 25 -0.32 -12.08 -4.24
N LYS A 26 -1.14 -11.15 -4.72
CA LYS A 26 -2.36 -11.47 -5.48
C LYS A 26 -2.05 -12.20 -6.79
N LEU A 27 -0.95 -11.89 -7.47
CA LEU A 27 -0.50 -12.68 -8.64
C LEU A 27 -0.18 -14.13 -8.25
N ALA A 28 0.46 -14.35 -7.09
CA ALA A 28 0.71 -15.70 -6.59
C ALA A 28 -0.59 -16.46 -6.31
N ILE A 29 -1.64 -15.79 -5.84
CA ILE A 29 -2.98 -16.39 -5.71
C ILE A 29 -3.48 -16.92 -7.05
N PHE A 30 -3.43 -16.12 -8.11
CA PHE A 30 -3.90 -16.55 -9.44
C PHE A 30 -3.09 -17.72 -9.98
N VAL A 31 -1.77 -17.71 -9.83
CA VAL A 31 -0.89 -18.77 -10.34
C VAL A 31 -1.08 -20.07 -9.55
N PHE A 32 -0.92 -20.04 -8.23
CA PHE A 32 -0.95 -21.25 -7.39
C PHE A 32 -2.36 -21.74 -7.09
N GLY A 33 -3.34 -20.83 -6.99
CA GLY A 33 -4.75 -21.17 -6.84
C GLY A 33 -5.30 -21.87 -8.08
N ALA A 34 -5.01 -21.35 -9.28
CA ALA A 34 -5.38 -22.02 -10.53
C ALA A 34 -4.69 -23.39 -10.68
N TRP A 35 -3.40 -23.46 -10.33
CA TRP A 35 -2.61 -24.69 -10.43
C TRP A 35 -3.11 -25.81 -9.51
N ALA A 36 -3.44 -25.49 -8.25
CA ALA A 36 -3.97 -26.47 -7.30
C ALA A 36 -5.41 -26.91 -7.63
N GLY A 37 -6.19 -26.02 -8.26
CA GLY A 37 -7.55 -26.30 -8.69
C GLY A 37 -8.55 -26.52 -7.53
N LYS A 38 -9.81 -26.80 -7.89
CA LYS A 38 -10.90 -26.99 -6.91
C LYS A 38 -10.75 -28.25 -6.06
N SER A 39 -10.15 -29.29 -6.63
CA SER A 39 -10.01 -30.61 -6.00
C SER A 39 -9.05 -30.62 -4.82
N HIS A 40 -8.06 -29.73 -4.77
CA HIS A 40 -7.02 -29.70 -3.73
C HIS A 40 -7.08 -28.44 -2.86
N SER A 41 -8.28 -27.90 -2.61
CA SER A 41 -8.44 -26.67 -1.80
C SER A 41 -7.60 -25.50 -2.32
N GLY A 42 -7.61 -25.26 -3.64
CA GLY A 42 -6.76 -24.25 -4.28
C GLY A 42 -6.91 -22.83 -3.73
N VAL A 43 -8.04 -22.51 -3.07
CA VAL A 43 -8.24 -21.25 -2.36
C VAL A 43 -7.24 -21.12 -1.20
N LEU A 44 -7.08 -22.18 -0.41
CA LEU A 44 -6.14 -22.21 0.72
C LEU A 44 -4.69 -22.19 0.23
N VAL A 45 -4.37 -22.98 -0.80
CA VAL A 45 -3.04 -23.02 -1.41
C VAL A 45 -2.66 -21.65 -1.98
N GLY A 46 -3.57 -21.00 -2.71
CA GLY A 46 -3.36 -19.67 -3.26
C GLY A 46 -3.14 -18.61 -2.19
N LEU A 47 -3.95 -18.62 -1.12
CA LEU A 47 -3.79 -17.68 0.01
C LEU A 47 -2.48 -17.91 0.79
N ALA A 48 -2.08 -19.16 1.01
CA ALA A 48 -0.81 -19.49 1.64
C ALA A 48 0.38 -19.02 0.78
N ALA A 49 0.33 -19.29 -0.53
CA ALA A 49 1.34 -18.83 -1.48
C ALA A 49 1.40 -17.31 -1.57
N CYS A 50 0.26 -16.61 -1.45
CA CYS A 50 0.20 -15.16 -1.36
C CYS A 50 0.98 -14.62 -0.17
N GLY A 51 0.76 -15.19 1.02
CA GLY A 51 1.45 -14.78 2.24
C GLY A 51 2.97 -14.93 2.10
N ILE A 52 3.42 -16.10 1.65
CA ILE A 52 4.85 -16.38 1.43
C ILE A 52 5.43 -15.41 0.39
N MET A 53 4.75 -15.20 -0.73
CA MET A 53 5.21 -14.28 -1.77
C MET A 53 5.31 -12.84 -1.26
N MET A 54 4.31 -12.39 -0.52
CA MET A 54 4.28 -11.03 0.04
C MET A 54 5.45 -10.82 1.01
N SER A 55 5.73 -11.79 1.89
CA SER A 55 6.88 -11.72 2.80
C SER A 55 8.20 -11.65 2.02
N ILE A 56 8.42 -12.54 1.04
CA ILE A 56 9.67 -12.55 0.26
C ILE A 56 9.87 -11.21 -0.47
N VAL A 57 8.81 -10.73 -1.14
CA VAL A 57 8.86 -9.54 -1.99
C VAL A 57 8.99 -8.25 -1.17
N SER A 58 8.35 -8.18 0.01
CA SER A 58 8.53 -7.05 0.94
C SER A 58 9.94 -7.05 1.51
N THR A 59 10.38 -8.17 2.11
CA THR A 59 11.70 -8.24 2.73
C THR A 59 12.84 -7.94 1.76
N ALA A 60 12.73 -8.37 0.49
CA ALA A 60 13.71 -8.04 -0.53
C ALA A 60 13.76 -6.54 -0.86
N ALA A 61 12.62 -5.85 -0.89
CA ALA A 61 12.54 -4.42 -1.11
C ALA A 61 13.07 -3.63 0.09
N ASP A 62 12.63 -3.99 1.29
CA ASP A 62 13.04 -3.35 2.55
C ASP A 62 14.56 -3.48 2.73
N LEU A 63 15.12 -4.68 2.51
CA LEU A 63 16.57 -4.91 2.60
C LEU A 63 17.35 -4.07 1.57
N MET A 64 16.81 -3.85 0.37
CA MET A 64 17.44 -2.99 -0.64
C MET A 64 17.45 -1.51 -0.19
N GLN A 65 16.35 -1.01 0.38
CA GLN A 65 16.27 0.33 0.94
C GLN A 65 17.21 0.50 2.15
N ASP A 66 17.28 -0.50 3.02
CA ASP A 66 18.19 -0.52 4.16
C ASP A 66 19.64 -0.46 3.68
N PHE A 67 20.07 -1.33 2.77
CA PHE A 67 21.44 -1.29 2.26
C PHE A 67 21.79 0.03 1.56
N LYS A 68 20.84 0.65 0.85
CA LYS A 68 21.05 1.98 0.27
C LYS A 68 21.24 3.02 1.36
N THR A 69 20.43 2.99 2.41
CA THR A 69 20.55 3.90 3.56
C THR A 69 21.84 3.67 4.33
N GLY A 70 22.23 2.41 4.53
CA GLY A 70 23.52 2.03 5.11
C GLY A 70 24.70 2.56 4.32
N TYR A 71 24.64 2.44 2.99
CA TYR A 71 25.66 3.00 2.11
C TYR A 71 25.75 4.53 2.24
N MET A 72 24.63 5.23 2.28
CA MET A 72 24.60 6.70 2.46
C MET A 72 25.08 7.16 3.84
N THR A 73 24.86 6.35 4.87
CA THR A 73 25.28 6.63 6.26
C THR A 73 26.66 6.06 6.61
N LEU A 74 27.36 5.45 5.64
CA LEU A 74 28.63 4.74 5.84
C LEU A 74 28.55 3.62 6.89
N ALA A 75 27.35 3.09 7.14
CA ALA A 75 27.13 1.97 8.04
C ALA A 75 27.59 0.65 7.40
N SER A 76 28.04 -0.30 8.23
CA SER A 76 28.49 -1.59 7.71
C SER A 76 27.31 -2.44 7.19
N PRO A 77 27.36 -2.95 5.94
CA PRO A 77 26.27 -3.75 5.38
C PRO A 77 26.06 -5.07 6.14
N ARG A 78 27.13 -5.62 6.74
CA ARG A 78 27.05 -6.81 7.59
C ARG A 78 26.22 -6.55 8.85
N SER A 79 26.43 -5.40 9.51
CA SER A 79 25.63 -5.06 10.69
C SER A 79 24.17 -4.86 10.34
N MET A 80 23.86 -4.22 9.20
CA MET A 80 22.46 -4.07 8.77
C MET A 80 21.79 -5.42 8.50
N PHE A 81 22.47 -6.32 7.79
CA PHE A 81 21.93 -7.65 7.52
C PHE A 81 21.67 -8.43 8.81
N VAL A 82 22.60 -8.42 9.76
CA VAL A 82 22.44 -9.09 11.06
C VAL A 82 21.27 -8.48 11.85
N SER A 83 21.17 -7.16 11.90
CA SER A 83 20.02 -6.47 12.53
C SER A 83 18.69 -6.87 11.90
N GLN A 84 18.62 -6.99 10.58
CA GLN A 84 17.41 -7.40 9.88
C GLN A 84 17.01 -8.84 10.20
N VAL A 85 17.99 -9.76 10.28
CA VAL A 85 17.74 -11.14 10.69
C VAL A 85 17.19 -11.22 12.12
N ILE A 86 17.80 -10.46 13.05
CA ILE A 86 17.34 -10.41 14.44
C ILE A 86 15.94 -9.79 14.53
N GLY A 87 15.71 -8.67 13.84
CA GLY A 87 14.40 -8.00 13.80
C GLY A 87 13.32 -8.88 13.21
N THR A 88 13.63 -9.62 12.13
CA THR A 88 12.71 -10.59 11.52
C THR A 88 12.41 -11.74 12.50
N ALA A 89 13.43 -12.28 13.17
CA ALA A 89 13.25 -13.36 14.15
C ALA A 89 12.35 -12.91 15.32
N MET A 90 12.56 -11.69 15.84
CA MET A 90 11.69 -11.10 16.85
C MET A 90 10.26 -10.88 16.33
N GLY A 91 10.11 -10.38 15.10
CA GLY A 91 8.82 -10.17 14.44
C GLY A 91 8.01 -11.46 14.27
N CYS A 92 8.67 -12.58 13.95
CA CYS A 92 8.05 -13.90 13.86
C CYS A 92 7.43 -14.38 15.19
N VAL A 93 7.91 -13.88 16.32
CA VAL A 93 7.36 -14.21 17.66
C VAL A 93 6.35 -13.14 18.09
N ILE A 94 6.73 -11.86 18.04
CA ILE A 94 5.91 -10.75 18.54
C ILE A 94 4.63 -10.59 17.72
N GLY A 95 4.72 -10.68 16.38
CA GLY A 95 3.57 -10.50 15.49
C GLY A 95 2.42 -11.46 15.79
N PRO A 96 2.63 -12.80 15.77
CA PRO A 96 1.60 -13.76 16.13
C PRO A 96 1.09 -13.60 17.57
N CYS A 97 1.97 -13.28 18.53
CA CYS A 97 1.57 -13.06 19.93
C CYS A 97 0.62 -11.86 20.07
N VAL A 98 0.92 -10.74 19.43
CA VAL A 98 0.05 -9.56 19.43
C VAL A 98 -1.26 -9.86 18.71
N PHE A 99 -1.22 -10.52 17.55
CA PHE A 99 -2.43 -10.93 16.83
C PHE A 99 -3.33 -11.81 17.71
N TRP A 100 -2.74 -12.79 18.42
CA TRP A 100 -3.47 -13.70 19.30
C TRP A 100 -4.08 -12.98 20.51
N LEU A 101 -3.37 -11.99 21.06
CA LEU A 101 -3.90 -11.12 22.12
C LEU A 101 -5.13 -10.35 21.63
N PHE A 102 -5.04 -9.69 20.47
CA PHE A 102 -6.18 -8.97 19.87
C PHE A 102 -7.35 -9.90 19.55
N TYR A 103 -7.07 -11.08 18.99
CA TYR A 103 -8.08 -12.06 18.64
C TYR A 103 -8.85 -12.59 19.86
N LYS A 104 -8.19 -12.74 21.01
CA LYS A 104 -8.83 -13.13 22.27
C LYS A 104 -9.52 -11.97 23.00
N ALA A 105 -8.96 -10.76 22.94
CA ALA A 105 -9.46 -9.60 23.65
C ALA A 105 -10.76 -9.04 23.03
N PHE A 106 -10.89 -9.12 21.71
CA PHE A 106 -12.05 -8.59 20.99
C PHE A 106 -12.85 -9.72 20.33
N PRO A 107 -13.97 -10.16 20.92
CA PRO A 107 -14.80 -11.19 20.29
C PRO A 107 -15.33 -10.66 18.95
N GLY A 108 -15.07 -11.43 17.87
CA GLY A 108 -15.57 -11.13 16.53
C GLY A 108 -14.66 -10.25 15.66
N VAL A 109 -13.35 -10.24 15.90
CA VAL A 109 -12.36 -9.74 14.92
C VAL A 109 -12.58 -10.40 13.56
N GLY A 110 -12.68 -9.59 12.52
CA GLY A 110 -12.88 -10.03 11.13
C GLY A 110 -14.33 -10.18 10.70
N VAL A 111 -15.30 -10.08 11.61
CA VAL A 111 -16.73 -10.11 11.28
C VAL A 111 -17.20 -8.70 10.88
N ALA A 112 -17.95 -8.62 9.78
CA ALA A 112 -18.52 -7.35 9.32
C ALA A 112 -19.51 -6.79 10.36
N GLY A 113 -19.35 -5.52 10.73
CA GLY A 113 -20.21 -4.83 11.70
C GLY A 113 -19.68 -4.77 13.13
N ASN A 114 -18.59 -5.48 13.44
CA ASN A 114 -17.89 -5.34 14.73
C ASN A 114 -16.84 -4.22 14.69
N ALA A 115 -16.25 -3.90 15.84
CA ALA A 115 -15.24 -2.85 15.99
C ALA A 115 -14.00 -3.04 15.10
N TYR A 116 -13.66 -4.30 14.75
CA TYR A 116 -12.50 -4.64 13.94
C TYR A 116 -12.88 -5.52 12.74
N PRO A 117 -13.49 -4.95 11.69
CA PRO A 117 -13.79 -5.70 10.48
C PRO A 117 -12.49 -6.00 9.71
N ALA A 118 -12.44 -7.12 8.99
CA ALA A 118 -11.31 -7.48 8.12
C ALA A 118 -11.69 -7.36 6.64
N PRO A 119 -11.88 -6.14 6.10
CA PRO A 119 -12.34 -5.95 4.72
C PRO A 119 -11.36 -6.54 3.71
N TYR A 120 -10.06 -6.46 3.99
CA TYR A 120 -9.03 -7.05 3.13
C TYR A 120 -9.12 -8.57 3.06
N ALA A 121 -9.46 -9.26 4.15
CA ALA A 121 -9.58 -10.72 4.14
C ALA A 121 -10.64 -11.19 3.13
N LEU A 122 -11.76 -10.47 3.03
CA LEU A 122 -12.80 -10.73 2.04
C LEU A 122 -12.28 -10.55 0.60
N ILE A 123 -11.52 -9.48 0.35
CA ILE A 123 -10.92 -9.20 -0.97
C ILE A 123 -9.97 -10.33 -1.37
N TYR A 124 -9.03 -10.72 -0.50
CA TYR A 124 -8.07 -11.79 -0.80
C TYR A 124 -8.77 -13.15 -1.00
N ARG A 125 -9.79 -13.46 -0.19
CA ARG A 125 -10.61 -14.68 -0.37
C ARG A 125 -11.30 -14.70 -1.73
N ASN A 126 -11.93 -13.59 -2.13
CA ASN A 126 -12.61 -13.50 -3.41
C ASN A 126 -11.62 -13.62 -4.60
N MET A 127 -10.43 -13.02 -4.48
CA MET A 127 -9.37 -13.20 -5.46
C MET A 127 -8.88 -14.65 -5.54
N ALA A 128 -8.82 -15.35 -4.42
CA ALA A 128 -8.47 -16.77 -4.38
C ALA A 128 -9.53 -17.68 -5.00
N ILE A 129 -10.82 -17.39 -4.77
CA ILE A 129 -11.91 -18.09 -5.46
C ILE A 129 -11.83 -17.83 -6.97
N LEU A 130 -11.64 -16.58 -7.40
CA LEU A 130 -11.46 -16.24 -8.82
C LEU A 130 -10.24 -16.93 -9.44
N GLY A 131 -9.13 -17.03 -8.70
CA GLY A 131 -7.93 -17.74 -9.16
C GLY A 131 -8.19 -19.21 -9.41
N VAL A 132 -8.97 -19.87 -8.56
CA VAL A 132 -9.33 -21.29 -8.71
C VAL A 132 -10.40 -21.52 -9.78
N ASP A 133 -11.39 -20.64 -9.87
CA ASP A 133 -12.45 -20.71 -10.88
C ASP A 133 -11.96 -20.39 -12.30
N GLY A 134 -10.80 -19.72 -12.40
CA GLY A 134 -10.12 -19.42 -13.64
C GLY A 134 -10.64 -18.16 -14.35
N PHE A 135 -9.98 -17.84 -15.47
CA PHE A 135 -10.20 -16.59 -16.20
C PHE A 135 -11.60 -16.43 -16.83
N SER A 136 -12.37 -17.50 -16.93
CA SER A 136 -13.73 -17.51 -17.46
C SER A 136 -14.74 -16.78 -16.55
N LYS A 137 -14.42 -16.59 -15.27
CA LYS A 137 -15.23 -15.80 -14.32
C LYS A 137 -14.81 -14.33 -14.23
N LEU A 138 -13.73 -13.92 -14.90
CA LEU A 138 -13.34 -12.51 -14.92
C LEU A 138 -14.32 -11.70 -15.80
N PRO A 139 -14.52 -10.40 -15.50
CA PRO A 139 -15.34 -9.53 -16.32
C PRO A 139 -14.88 -9.55 -17.80
N ARG A 140 -15.83 -9.48 -18.74
CA ARG A 140 -15.63 -9.72 -20.19
C ARG A 140 -14.48 -8.91 -20.82
N TYR A 141 -14.21 -7.71 -20.32
CA TYR A 141 -13.14 -6.83 -20.82
C TYR A 141 -11.90 -6.76 -19.91
N CYS A 142 -11.88 -7.44 -18.77
CA CYS A 142 -10.78 -7.33 -17.80
C CYS A 142 -9.46 -7.84 -18.39
N LEU A 143 -9.46 -9.03 -19.00
CA LEU A 143 -8.27 -9.58 -19.66
C LEU A 143 -7.78 -8.71 -20.81
N VAL A 144 -8.71 -8.20 -21.63
CA VAL A 144 -8.36 -7.31 -22.75
C VAL A 144 -7.68 -6.05 -22.23
N LEU A 145 -8.23 -5.41 -21.19
CA LEU A 145 -7.63 -4.25 -20.56
C LEU A 145 -6.26 -4.58 -19.95
N CYS A 146 -6.11 -5.71 -19.24
CA CYS A 146 -4.82 -6.14 -18.71
C CYS A 146 -3.77 -6.30 -19.82
N CYS A 147 -4.12 -6.95 -20.94
CA CYS A 147 -3.22 -7.09 -22.09
C CYS A 147 -2.89 -5.73 -22.73
N VAL A 148 -3.87 -4.86 -22.93
CA VAL A 148 -3.66 -3.52 -23.51
C VAL A 148 -2.73 -2.68 -22.62
N PHE A 149 -2.97 -2.64 -21.31
CA PHE A 149 -2.12 -1.90 -20.38
C PHE A 149 -0.73 -2.53 -20.25
N PHE A 150 -0.62 -3.86 -20.29
CA PHE A 150 0.67 -4.55 -20.26
C PHE A 150 1.52 -4.23 -21.49
N VAL A 151 0.94 -4.35 -22.69
CA VAL A 151 1.63 -4.00 -23.94
C VAL A 151 1.93 -2.50 -23.98
N GLY A 152 1.00 -1.65 -23.54
CA GLY A 152 1.20 -0.21 -23.43
C GLY A 152 2.34 0.14 -22.48
N ALA A 153 2.44 -0.52 -21.32
CA ALA A 153 3.53 -0.31 -20.36
C ALA A 153 4.88 -0.74 -20.93
N ILE A 154 4.94 -1.87 -21.65
CA ILE A 154 6.16 -2.30 -22.35
C ILE A 154 6.55 -1.26 -23.41
N ALA A 155 5.61 -0.83 -24.23
CA ALA A 155 5.85 0.17 -25.27
C ALA A 155 6.39 1.48 -24.68
N VAL A 156 5.77 1.99 -23.60
CA VAL A 156 6.24 3.21 -22.92
C VAL A 156 7.65 3.05 -22.37
N ASN A 157 7.98 1.91 -21.75
CA ASN A 157 9.34 1.66 -21.27
C ASN A 157 10.36 1.56 -22.42
N VAL A 158 10.02 0.88 -23.52
CA VAL A 158 10.89 0.79 -24.70
C VAL A 158 11.12 2.17 -25.32
N VAL A 159 10.07 2.99 -25.47
CA VAL A 159 10.21 4.37 -25.97
C VAL A 159 11.08 5.19 -25.03
N ARG A 160 10.92 5.03 -23.71
CA ARG A 160 11.76 5.71 -22.72
C ARG A 160 13.24 5.32 -22.82
N ASP A 161 13.55 4.05 -23.05
CA ASP A 161 14.92 3.53 -23.11
C ASP A 161 15.62 3.86 -24.44
N VAL A 162 14.88 3.95 -25.54
CA VAL A 162 15.41 4.29 -26.88
C VAL A 162 15.49 5.80 -27.09
N ALA A 163 14.63 6.58 -26.43
CA ALA A 163 14.61 8.03 -26.61
C ALA A 163 15.87 8.70 -26.03
N PRO A 164 16.34 9.81 -26.65
CA PRO A 164 17.44 10.59 -26.09
C PRO A 164 17.08 11.11 -24.70
N ARG A 165 18.06 11.18 -23.80
CA ARG A 165 17.89 11.54 -22.37
C ARG A 165 17.06 12.80 -22.12
N LYS A 166 17.09 13.77 -23.04
CA LYS A 166 16.29 15.01 -22.98
C LYS A 166 14.78 14.75 -23.10
N VAL A 167 14.38 13.78 -23.93
CA VAL A 167 12.98 13.38 -24.14
C VAL A 167 12.56 12.34 -23.12
N ALA A 168 13.44 11.38 -22.79
CA ALA A 168 13.18 10.33 -21.80
C ALA A 168 12.79 10.87 -20.41
N ARG A 169 13.24 12.09 -20.05
CA ARG A 169 12.88 12.75 -18.79
C ARG A 169 11.38 13.08 -18.68
N PHE A 170 10.70 13.30 -19.81
CA PHE A 170 9.28 13.65 -19.83
C PHE A 170 8.37 12.43 -19.97
N ILE A 171 8.93 11.24 -20.21
CA ILE A 171 8.16 10.01 -20.36
C ILE A 171 7.87 9.45 -18.96
N PRO A 172 6.59 9.30 -18.58
CA PRO A 172 6.23 8.82 -17.25
C PRO A 172 6.60 7.33 -17.12
N VAL A 173 6.95 6.94 -15.89
CA VAL A 173 7.24 5.54 -15.58
C VAL A 173 5.90 4.84 -15.31
N PRO A 174 5.52 3.78 -16.07
CA PRO A 174 4.25 3.09 -15.87
C PRO A 174 4.04 2.57 -14.45
N MET A 175 5.13 2.12 -13.80
CA MET A 175 5.10 1.69 -12.41
C MET A 175 4.68 2.82 -11.45
N ALA A 176 5.19 4.04 -11.64
CA ALA A 176 4.82 5.19 -10.82
C ALA A 176 3.36 5.62 -11.08
N MET A 177 2.93 5.58 -12.34
CA MET A 177 1.55 5.90 -12.72
C MET A 177 0.54 4.96 -12.07
N ALA A 178 0.89 3.69 -11.85
CA ALA A 178 -0.03 2.71 -11.28
C ALA A 178 -0.33 2.92 -9.78
N ILE A 179 0.54 3.62 -9.03
CA ILE A 179 0.42 3.75 -7.57
C ILE A 179 -0.86 4.52 -7.16
N PRO A 180 -1.17 5.71 -7.72
CA PRO A 180 -2.41 6.41 -7.41
C PRO A 180 -3.68 5.65 -7.77
N PHE A 181 -3.66 4.86 -8.85
CA PHE A 181 -4.80 4.01 -9.22
C PHE A 181 -5.03 2.87 -8.21
N TYR A 182 -3.98 2.46 -7.49
CA TYR A 182 -4.07 1.40 -6.48
C TYR A 182 -4.55 1.91 -5.12
N ILE A 183 -4.04 3.06 -4.69
CA ILE A 183 -4.27 3.59 -3.33
C ILE A 183 -5.43 4.58 -3.31
N GLY A 184 -5.49 5.47 -4.30
CA GLY A 184 -6.44 6.57 -4.36
C GLY A 184 -5.79 7.86 -4.84
N SER A 185 -6.63 8.80 -5.26
CA SER A 185 -6.20 10.09 -5.81
C SER A 185 -5.52 10.99 -4.78
N TYR A 186 -5.80 10.82 -3.48
CA TYR A 186 -5.18 11.61 -2.41
C TYR A 186 -3.65 11.51 -2.46
N PHE A 187 -3.12 10.30 -2.69
CA PHE A 187 -1.69 10.07 -2.76
C PHE A 187 -1.02 10.82 -3.92
N ALA A 188 -1.70 10.93 -5.06
CA ALA A 188 -1.20 11.73 -6.19
C ALA A 188 -1.15 13.23 -5.84
N ILE A 189 -2.15 13.72 -5.09
CA ILE A 189 -2.19 15.12 -4.63
C ILE A 189 -1.03 15.38 -3.65
N ASP A 190 -0.82 14.48 -2.69
CA ASP A 190 0.25 14.61 -1.70
C ASP A 190 1.64 14.58 -2.34
N MET A 191 1.90 13.65 -3.26
CA MET A 191 3.15 13.62 -4.02
C MET A 191 3.36 14.87 -4.87
N PHE A 192 2.29 15.39 -5.49
CA PHE A 192 2.35 16.62 -6.27
C PHE A 192 2.71 17.83 -5.39
N LEU A 193 2.03 17.99 -4.25
CA LEU A 193 2.32 19.06 -3.30
C LEU A 193 3.75 18.97 -2.76
N GLY A 194 4.20 17.78 -2.34
CA GLY A 194 5.58 17.56 -1.89
C GLY A 194 6.61 17.90 -2.97
N SER A 195 6.34 17.52 -4.23
CA SER A 195 7.22 17.83 -5.36
C SER A 195 7.28 19.34 -5.67
N VAL A 196 6.15 20.06 -5.57
CA VAL A 196 6.10 21.52 -5.76
C VAL A 196 6.88 22.24 -4.67
N ILE A 197 6.72 21.83 -3.41
CA ILE A 197 7.46 22.39 -2.27
C ILE A 197 8.97 22.20 -2.48
N LEU A 198 9.39 20.98 -2.81
CA LEU A 198 10.81 20.68 -3.05
C LEU A 198 11.34 21.47 -4.25
N PHE A 199 10.58 21.56 -5.34
CA PHE A 199 10.98 22.32 -6.53
C PHE A 199 11.18 23.81 -6.24
N VAL A 200 10.27 24.43 -5.47
CA VAL A 200 10.42 25.83 -5.05
C VAL A 200 11.64 25.99 -4.16
N TRP A 201 11.87 25.06 -3.23
CA TRP A 201 13.03 25.11 -2.34
C TRP A 201 14.36 24.95 -3.10
N GLU A 202 14.44 24.03 -4.07
CA GLU A 202 15.60 23.87 -4.95
C GLU A 202 15.92 25.14 -5.77
N ARG A 203 14.89 25.89 -6.16
CA ARG A 203 15.03 27.16 -6.89
C ARG A 203 15.56 28.30 -6.02
N VAL A 204 15.25 28.28 -4.73
CA VAL A 204 15.70 29.30 -3.77
C VAL A 204 17.10 28.96 -3.24
N ASN A 205 17.33 27.73 -2.79
CA ASN A 205 18.58 27.32 -2.16
C ASN A 205 18.89 25.84 -2.41
N LYS A 206 19.50 25.55 -3.56
CA LYS A 206 19.82 24.19 -4.01
C LYS A 206 20.66 23.36 -3.01
N PRO A 207 21.77 23.86 -2.43
CA PRO A 207 22.58 23.09 -1.49
C PRO A 207 21.82 22.68 -0.23
N GLN A 208 20.93 23.57 0.26
CA GLN A 208 20.14 23.30 1.46
C GLN A 208 19.01 22.31 1.17
N ALA A 209 18.33 22.44 0.03
CA ALA A 209 17.28 21.50 -0.39
C ALA A 209 17.84 20.08 -0.59
N ASP A 210 19.01 19.94 -1.23
CA ASP A 210 19.65 18.63 -1.42
C ASP A 210 20.08 17.98 -0.09
N ALA A 211 20.51 18.79 0.90
CA ALA A 211 20.95 18.29 2.20
C ALA A 211 19.79 17.97 3.17
N PHE A 212 18.75 18.80 3.22
CA PHE A 212 17.68 18.69 4.22
C PHE A 212 16.35 18.21 3.67
N GLY A 213 16.17 18.14 2.34
CA GLY A 213 14.90 17.75 1.71
C GLY A 213 14.41 16.38 2.19
N TYR A 214 15.29 15.39 2.19
CA TYR A 214 14.96 14.04 2.68
C TYR A 214 14.66 14.01 4.19
N ALA A 215 15.34 14.83 4.99
CA ALA A 215 15.12 14.92 6.44
C ALA A 215 13.77 15.57 6.78
N VAL A 216 13.37 16.61 6.04
CA VAL A 216 12.05 17.24 6.22
C VAL A 216 10.94 16.31 5.75
N ALA A 217 11.10 15.65 4.60
CA ALA A 217 10.12 14.70 4.10
C ALA A 217 9.90 13.53 5.07
N SER A 218 10.98 12.93 5.59
CA SER A 218 10.88 11.85 6.58
C SER A 218 10.26 12.34 7.90
N GLY A 219 10.55 13.57 8.31
CA GLY A 219 9.92 14.21 9.47
C GLY A 219 8.41 14.39 9.32
N LEU A 220 7.93 14.80 8.14
CA LEU A 220 6.49 14.92 7.86
C LEU A 220 5.78 13.57 7.86
N ILE A 221 6.39 12.54 7.24
CA ILE A 221 5.86 11.16 7.23
C ILE A 221 5.83 10.58 8.65
N CYS A 222 6.92 10.75 9.40
CA CYS A 222 7.00 10.29 10.79
C CYS A 222 6.00 11.02 11.68
N GLY A 223 5.80 12.33 11.47
CA GLY A 223 4.83 13.14 12.20
C GLY A 223 3.40 12.63 12.06
N ASP A 224 2.98 12.26 10.85
CA ASP A 224 1.68 11.60 10.61
C ASP A 224 1.60 10.25 11.34
N GLY A 225 2.68 9.45 11.26
CA GLY A 225 2.79 8.18 11.99
C GLY A 225 2.67 8.35 13.52
N VAL A 226 3.31 9.36 14.11
CA VAL A 226 3.26 9.64 15.55
C VAL A 226 1.83 9.96 16.00
N TRP A 227 1.01 10.59 15.15
CA TRP A 227 -0.39 10.90 15.47
C TRP A 227 -1.28 9.65 15.59
N THR A 228 -0.88 8.53 14.98
CA THR A 228 -1.63 7.27 15.10
C THR A 228 -1.65 6.71 16.53
N LEU A 229 -0.61 6.96 17.33
CA LEU A 229 -0.52 6.51 18.72
C LEU A 229 -1.55 7.20 19.64
N PRO A 230 -1.63 8.55 19.71
CA PRO A 230 -2.71 9.23 20.40
C PRO A 230 -4.09 8.81 19.90
N GLN A 231 -4.29 8.67 18.59
CA GLN A 231 -5.56 8.20 18.03
C GLN A 231 -5.94 6.81 18.56
N ALA A 232 -5.00 5.87 18.60
CA ALA A 232 -5.23 4.54 19.13
C ALA A 232 -5.58 4.59 20.63
N VAL A 233 -4.88 5.41 21.42
CA VAL A 233 -5.19 5.61 22.84
C VAL A 233 -6.58 6.21 23.04
N LEU A 234 -6.93 7.25 22.27
CA LEU A 234 -8.27 7.87 22.31
C LEU A 234 -9.37 6.88 21.92
N SER A 235 -9.10 6.03 20.91
CA SER A 235 -10.01 4.96 20.50
C SER A 235 -10.17 3.88 21.58
N LEU A 236 -9.10 3.51 22.29
CA LEU A 236 -9.15 2.57 23.42
C LEU A 236 -9.94 3.15 24.61
N LEU A 237 -9.82 4.45 24.85
CA LEU A 237 -10.56 5.16 25.88
C LEU A 237 -12.02 5.47 25.49
N ASN A 238 -12.48 5.03 24.31
CA ASN A 238 -13.82 5.32 23.76
C ASN A 238 -14.18 6.82 23.80
N VAL A 239 -13.19 7.70 23.62
CA VAL A 239 -13.42 9.14 23.59
C VAL A 239 -14.22 9.45 22.34
N LYS A 240 -15.46 9.91 22.51
CA LYS A 240 -16.29 10.35 21.39
C LYS A 240 -15.59 11.54 20.71
N PRO A 241 -15.31 11.48 19.40
CA PRO A 241 -14.69 12.59 18.71
C PRO A 241 -15.62 13.82 18.82
N PRO A 242 -15.09 15.00 19.19
CA PRO A 242 -15.90 16.20 19.40
C PRO A 242 -16.57 16.69 18.11
N ILE A 243 -16.05 16.27 16.95
CA ILE A 243 -16.61 16.60 15.64
C ILE A 243 -16.59 15.32 14.79
N CYS A 244 -17.78 14.84 14.41
CA CYS A 244 -17.93 13.73 13.48
C CYS A 244 -18.33 14.33 12.11
N MET A 245 -17.35 14.56 11.23
CA MET A 245 -17.63 15.02 9.86
C MET A 245 -18.01 13.82 9.00
N LYS A 246 -19.26 13.77 8.56
CA LYS A 246 -19.77 12.78 7.61
C LYS A 246 -20.10 13.48 6.29
N PHE A 247 -19.35 13.17 5.25
CA PHE A 247 -19.63 13.69 3.91
C PHE A 247 -20.77 12.87 3.30
N LEU A 248 -21.99 13.39 3.41
CA LEU A 248 -23.18 12.80 2.82
C LEU A 248 -23.38 13.30 1.39
N SER A 249 -24.18 12.57 0.59
CA SER A 249 -24.57 13.04 -0.73
C SER A 249 -25.40 14.33 -0.61
N ARG A 250 -25.47 15.15 -1.67
CA ARG A 250 -26.25 16.41 -1.63
C ARG A 250 -27.71 16.19 -1.24
N ALA A 251 -28.32 15.09 -1.69
CA ALA A 251 -29.71 14.75 -1.36
C ALA A 251 -29.88 14.45 0.14
N ASP A 252 -28.91 13.74 0.72
CA ASP A 252 -28.92 13.40 2.14
C ASP A 252 -28.63 14.61 3.03
N ASN A 253 -27.76 15.53 2.60
CA ASN A 253 -27.51 16.79 3.30
C ASN A 253 -28.77 17.67 3.38
N TYR A 254 -29.57 17.76 2.31
CA TYR A 254 -30.84 18.50 2.36
C TYR A 254 -31.81 17.94 3.40
N ASN A 255 -31.88 16.60 3.54
CA ASN A 255 -32.74 15.96 4.53
C ASN A 255 -32.23 16.20 5.96
N VAL A 256 -30.91 16.21 6.14
CA VAL A 256 -30.27 16.48 7.44
C VAL A 256 -30.42 17.95 7.84
N ASP A 257 -30.25 18.90 6.91
CA ASP A 257 -30.50 20.33 7.15
C ASP A 257 -31.98 20.59 7.48
N ALA A 258 -32.91 19.91 6.80
CA ALA A 258 -34.32 20.00 7.11
C ALA A 258 -34.66 19.48 8.53
N LEU A 259 -33.96 18.43 9.00
CA LEU A 259 -34.07 17.92 10.36
C LEU A 259 -33.50 18.89 11.40
N PHE A 260 -32.32 19.48 11.14
CA PHE A 260 -31.73 20.49 12.04
C PHE A 260 -32.60 21.75 12.15
N HIS A 261 -33.19 22.22 11.05
CA HIS A 261 -34.12 23.35 11.08
C HIS A 261 -35.44 23.04 11.78
N ARG A 262 -35.90 21.78 11.79
CA ARG A 262 -37.07 21.35 12.56
C ARG A 262 -36.77 21.33 14.06
N SER A 263 -35.66 20.72 14.47
CA SER A 263 -35.27 20.67 15.89
C SER A 263 -34.97 22.04 16.49
N LEU A 264 -34.50 23.02 15.71
CA LEU A 264 -34.31 24.39 16.20
C LEU A 264 -35.63 25.15 16.41
N LYS A 265 -36.72 24.77 15.72
CA LYS A 265 -38.05 25.35 15.94
C LYS A 265 -38.77 24.79 17.16
N ASP A 266 -38.41 23.58 17.60
CA ASP A 266 -38.99 22.96 18.80
C ASP A 266 -38.30 23.42 20.11
N VAL A 267 -37.26 24.26 20.02
CA VAL A 267 -36.48 24.81 21.15
C VAL A 267 -36.75 26.31 21.39
N GLN A 268 -37.61 26.94 20.58
CA GLN A 268 -38.19 28.27 20.83
C GLN A 268 -39.66 28.17 21.18
#